data_AF-A0A7W9WTL8-F1
#
_entry.id   AF-A0A7W9WTL8-F1
#
_cell.length_a   1.000
_cell.length_b   1.000
_cell.length_c   1.000
_cell.angle_alpha   90.00
_cell.angle_beta   90.00
_cell.angle_gamma   90.00
#
_symmetry.space_group_name_H-M   'P 1'
#
loop_
_entity.id
_entity.type
_entity.pdbx_description
1 polymer ?
#
loop_
_entity_poly.entity_id
_entity_poly.type
_entity_poly.pdbx_seq_one_letter_code
_entity_poly.pdbx_strand_id
1 'polypeptide(L)'
;MDVKTDHERWAAMSRCSASIAATTTPTANMFVQDGTERYMGVDSSAWFSPVRDVRVMAGVLALNAKGVGIDDPSVNGKRIFGTPRFQATARVEYSPPVVHGLTLDAGVKYTGNMALDAANQFIVPSYTTVDIGAKYETAIAGKDVTFRAGINNLFDKRYSTTGCGYYALPGAVRTFIANATVEF
;
A
#
# COMPACT_ATOMS: atom_id res chain seq x y z
N MET A 1 1.56 -15.60 -12.34
CA MET A 1 2.89 -15.95 -12.89
C MET A 1 3.87 -15.04 -12.21
N ASP A 2 4.90 -15.63 -11.62
CA ASP A 2 5.76 -14.95 -10.66
C ASP A 2 7.20 -15.09 -11.15
N VAL A 3 7.96 -14.00 -11.11
CA VAL A 3 9.38 -13.92 -11.49
C VAL A 3 10.12 -13.32 -10.29
N LYS A 4 11.23 -13.94 -9.88
CA LYS A 4 12.08 -13.45 -8.80
C LYS A 4 13.55 -13.53 -9.21
N THR A 5 14.33 -12.55 -8.79
CA THR A 5 15.79 -12.54 -8.93
C THR A 5 16.39 -12.07 -7.61
N ASP A 6 17.49 -12.70 -7.20
CA ASP A 6 18.09 -12.51 -5.88
C ASP A 6 19.62 -12.47 -6.02
N HIS A 7 20.23 -11.42 -5.49
CA HIS A 7 21.67 -11.16 -5.52
C HIS A 7 22.11 -10.55 -4.18
N GLU A 8 23.42 -10.58 -3.91
CA GLU A 8 24.01 -10.14 -2.65
C GLU A 8 23.59 -8.72 -2.21
N ARG A 9 23.38 -7.81 -3.17
CA ARG A 9 23.06 -6.39 -2.92
C ARG A 9 21.71 -5.95 -3.47
N TRP A 10 20.96 -6.84 -4.11
CA TRP A 10 19.65 -6.50 -4.63
C TRP A 10 18.80 -7.73 -4.85
N ALA A 11 17.49 -7.58 -4.70
CA ALA A 11 16.55 -8.57 -5.21
C ALA A 11 15.34 -7.85 -5.80
N ALA A 12 14.68 -8.51 -6.74
CA ALA A 12 13.45 -8.03 -7.34
C ALA A 12 12.48 -9.19 -7.51
N MET A 13 11.20 -8.91 -7.39
CA MET A 13 10.14 -9.85 -7.72
C MET A 13 8.99 -9.13 -8.42
N SER A 14 8.35 -9.84 -9.33
CA SER A 14 7.15 -9.39 -10.02
C SER A 14 6.15 -10.53 -10.10
N ARG A 15 4.87 -10.21 -9.88
CA ARG A 15 3.76 -11.13 -9.92
C ARG A 15 2.64 -10.55 -10.78
N CYS A 16 2.23 -11.31 -11.78
CA CYS A 16 1.02 -11.05 -12.54
C CYS A 16 -0.11 -11.96 -12.02
N SER A 17 -1.23 -11.36 -11.64
CA SER A 17 -2.42 -12.07 -11.17
C SER A 17 -3.66 -11.67 -11.95
N ALA A 18 -4.54 -12.64 -12.16
CA ALA A 18 -5.88 -12.43 -12.68
C ALA A 18 -6.86 -13.23 -11.83
N SER A 19 -7.91 -12.59 -11.33
CA SER A 19 -9.01 -13.25 -10.62
C SER A 19 -10.36 -12.77 -11.16
N ILE A 20 -11.35 -13.64 -11.04
CA ILE A 20 -12.73 -13.40 -11.45
C ILE A 20 -13.62 -13.74 -10.25
N ALA A 21 -14.53 -12.84 -9.90
CA ALA A 21 -15.56 -13.07 -8.90
C ALA A 21 -16.94 -12.92 -9.55
N ALA A 22 -17.90 -13.73 -9.14
CA ALA A 22 -19.30 -13.58 -9.56
C ALA A 22 -19.93 -12.42 -8.79
N THR A 23 -20.63 -11.53 -9.49
CA THR A 23 -21.39 -10.45 -8.87
C THR A 23 -22.85 -10.88 -8.78
N THR A 24 -23.55 -10.47 -7.72
CA THR A 24 -24.98 -10.70 -7.59
C THR A 24 -25.73 -9.37 -7.58
N THR A 25 -26.77 -9.26 -8.41
CA THR A 25 -27.67 -8.12 -8.42
C THR A 25 -28.98 -8.54 -7.76
N PRO A 26 -29.51 -7.76 -6.80
CA PRO A 26 -30.83 -8.02 -6.25
C PRO A 26 -31.90 -7.64 -7.27
N THR A 27 -32.50 -8.64 -7.91
CA THR A 27 -33.72 -8.47 -8.72
C THR A 27 -34.88 -9.07 -7.92
N ALA A 28 -35.86 -8.24 -7.55
CA ALA A 28 -37.04 -8.66 -6.79
C ALA A 28 -36.73 -9.45 -5.50
N ASN A 29 -35.86 -8.93 -4.63
CA ASN A 29 -35.43 -9.57 -3.37
C ASN A 29 -34.69 -10.92 -3.50
N MET A 30 -34.25 -11.29 -4.71
CA MET A 30 -33.42 -12.46 -4.94
C MET A 30 -32.06 -12.04 -5.50
N PHE A 31 -30.97 -12.63 -4.99
CA PHE A 31 -29.63 -12.45 -5.53
C PHE A 31 -29.49 -13.34 -6.78
N VAL A 32 -29.44 -12.74 -7.96
CA VAL A 32 -29.14 -13.44 -9.20
C VAL A 32 -27.69 -13.14 -9.56
N GLN A 33 -26.93 -14.15 -9.99
CA GLN A 33 -25.59 -13.94 -10.52
C GLN A 33 -25.70 -13.10 -11.80
N ASP A 34 -25.17 -11.88 -11.75
CA ASP A 34 -25.26 -10.85 -12.79
C ASP A 34 -23.84 -10.34 -13.07
N GLY A 35 -23.21 -10.97 -14.06
CA GLY A 35 -21.86 -10.64 -14.49
C GLY A 35 -20.75 -11.10 -13.54
N THR A 36 -19.55 -10.62 -13.86
CA THR A 36 -18.32 -10.96 -13.15
C THR A 36 -17.43 -9.74 -12.92
N GLU A 37 -16.85 -9.65 -11.74
CA GLU A 37 -15.76 -8.73 -11.44
C GLU A 37 -14.43 -9.35 -11.83
N ARG A 38 -13.68 -8.67 -12.70
CA ARG A 38 -12.37 -9.12 -13.15
C ARG A 38 -11.29 -8.21 -12.59
N TYR A 39 -10.35 -8.80 -11.86
CA TYR A 39 -9.17 -8.12 -11.35
C TYR A 39 -7.96 -8.65 -12.09
N MET A 40 -7.24 -7.78 -12.79
CA MET A 40 -5.97 -8.12 -13.43
C MET A 40 -4.92 -7.13 -12.99
N GLY A 41 -3.82 -7.60 -12.43
CA GLY A 41 -2.80 -6.72 -11.89
C GLY A 41 -1.39 -7.26 -12.03
N VAL A 42 -0.46 -6.32 -11.93
CA VAL A 42 0.96 -6.55 -11.81
C VAL A 42 1.41 -5.92 -10.51
N ASP A 43 1.97 -6.74 -9.63
CA ASP A 43 2.67 -6.32 -8.41
C ASP A 43 4.16 -6.52 -8.65
N SER A 44 4.97 -5.52 -8.37
CA SER A 44 6.43 -5.61 -8.48
C SER A 44 7.09 -4.91 -7.32
N SER A 45 8.10 -5.55 -6.74
CA SER A 45 8.90 -4.96 -5.68
C SER A 45 10.37 -5.28 -5.86
N ALA A 46 11.21 -4.39 -5.38
CA ALA A 46 12.65 -4.55 -5.41
C ALA A 46 13.29 -3.90 -4.19
N TRP A 47 14.45 -4.42 -3.81
CA TRP A 47 15.35 -3.77 -2.87
C TRP A 47 16.76 -3.75 -3.43
N PHE A 48 17.52 -2.72 -3.04
CA PHE A 48 18.88 -2.50 -3.46
C PHE A 48 19.68 -1.82 -2.34
N SER A 49 20.90 -2.28 -2.11
CA SER A 49 21.86 -1.70 -1.16
C SER A 49 23.06 -1.14 -1.93
N PRO A 50 23.06 0.16 -2.29
CA PRO A 50 24.18 0.77 -3.01
C PRO A 50 25.49 0.74 -2.22
N VAL A 51 25.37 0.93 -0.90
CA VAL A 51 26.46 0.86 0.08
C VAL A 51 25.99 0.02 1.27
N ARG A 52 26.93 -0.39 2.14
CA ARG A 52 26.62 -1.27 3.30
C ARG A 52 25.60 -0.66 4.25
N ASP A 53 25.63 0.66 4.38
CA ASP A 53 24.85 1.42 5.36
C ASP A 53 23.52 1.94 4.82
N VAL A 54 23.22 1.71 3.53
CA VAL A 54 22.00 2.19 2.88
C VAL A 54 21.25 1.04 2.25
N ARG A 55 19.94 0.99 2.48
CA ARG A 55 19.01 0.09 1.80
C ARG A 55 17.87 0.89 1.22
N VAL A 56 17.57 0.65 -0.05
CA VAL A 56 16.44 1.24 -0.75
C VAL A 56 15.48 0.11 -1.10
N MET A 57 14.20 0.31 -0.86
CA MET A 57 13.12 -0.60 -1.21
C MET A 57 12.08 0.17 -2.01
N ALA A 58 11.52 -0.45 -3.04
CA ALA A 58 10.43 0.12 -3.81
C ALA A 58 9.44 -0.96 -4.22
N GLY A 59 8.18 -0.58 -4.33
CA GLY A 59 7.09 -1.44 -4.74
C GLY A 59 6.08 -0.67 -5.59
N VAL A 60 5.50 -1.34 -6.58
CA VAL A 60 4.44 -0.80 -7.42
C VAL A 60 3.38 -1.86 -7.64
N LEU A 61 2.12 -1.43 -7.62
CA LEU A 61 0.96 -2.23 -7.98
C LEU A 61 0.20 -1.49 -9.07
N ALA A 62 0.08 -2.10 -10.24
CA ALA A 62 -0.82 -1.68 -11.29
C ALA A 62 -2.01 -2.64 -11.33
N LEU A 63 -3.23 -2.11 -11.20
CA LEU A 63 -4.45 -2.89 -11.13
C LEU A 63 -5.49 -2.40 -12.14
N ASN A 64 -6.06 -3.34 -12.87
CA ASN A 64 -7.22 -3.16 -13.73
C ASN A 64 -8.35 -4.03 -13.20
N ALA A 65 -9.21 -3.41 -12.39
CA ALA A 65 -10.36 -4.03 -11.74
C ALA A 65 -11.64 -3.48 -12.37
N LYS A 66 -12.44 -4.32 -13.04
CA LYS A 66 -13.67 -3.89 -13.72
C LYS A 66 -14.78 -4.93 -13.70
N GLY A 67 -16.03 -4.47 -13.72
CA GLY A 67 -17.19 -5.32 -13.98
C GLY A 67 -17.27 -5.72 -15.46
N VAL A 68 -17.59 -6.98 -15.75
CA VAL A 68 -17.70 -7.54 -17.10
C VAL A 68 -18.92 -8.44 -17.19
N GLY A 69 -19.75 -8.20 -18.21
CA GLY A 69 -20.95 -9.01 -18.46
C GLY A 69 -22.06 -8.75 -17.44
N ILE A 70 -22.09 -7.55 -16.88
CA ILE A 70 -23.17 -7.06 -16.01
C ILE A 70 -24.30 -6.55 -16.91
N ASP A 71 -25.53 -6.92 -16.61
CA ASP A 71 -26.71 -6.55 -17.40
C ASP A 71 -27.02 -5.04 -17.31
N ASP A 72 -26.73 -4.41 -16.16
CA ASP A 72 -26.83 -2.95 -16.00
C ASP A 72 -25.70 -2.23 -16.78
N PRO A 73 -26.04 -1.49 -17.87
CA PRO A 73 -25.05 -0.78 -18.68
C PRO A 73 -24.38 0.39 -17.96
N SER A 74 -24.94 0.87 -16.85
CA SER A 74 -24.35 1.94 -16.04
C SER A 74 -23.13 1.47 -15.23
N VAL A 75 -23.04 0.16 -14.95
CA VAL A 75 -21.97 -0.49 -14.17
C VAL A 75 -21.09 -1.40 -15.02
N ASN A 76 -21.61 -1.95 -16.11
CA ASN A 76 -20.82 -2.82 -16.99
C ASN A 76 -19.60 -2.09 -17.58
N GLY A 77 -18.42 -2.72 -17.48
CA GLY A 77 -17.15 -2.14 -17.91
C GLY A 77 -16.59 -1.05 -17.00
N LYS A 78 -17.29 -0.67 -15.93
CA LYS A 78 -16.83 0.32 -14.95
C LYS A 78 -15.81 -0.27 -14.00
N ARG A 79 -15.00 0.61 -13.41
CA ARG A 79 -13.99 0.27 -12.42
C ARG A 79 -14.67 -0.16 -11.13
N ILE A 80 -14.14 -1.22 -10.52
CA ILE A 80 -14.65 -1.69 -9.24
C ILE A 80 -14.39 -0.63 -8.16
N PHE A 81 -15.41 -0.39 -7.34
CA PHE A 81 -15.35 0.53 -6.22
C PHE A 81 -14.13 0.30 -5.31
N GLY A 82 -13.51 1.38 -4.82
CA GLY A 82 -12.41 1.31 -3.85
C GLY A 82 -11.09 0.72 -4.38
N THR A 83 -10.99 0.49 -5.69
CA THR A 83 -9.77 -0.07 -6.30
C THR A 83 -8.91 1.02 -6.96
N PRO A 84 -7.73 1.35 -6.41
CA PRO A 84 -6.81 2.26 -7.08
C PRO A 84 -6.17 1.56 -8.27
N ARG A 85 -6.04 2.27 -9.40
CA ARG A 85 -5.39 1.72 -10.60
C ARG A 85 -3.88 1.55 -10.44
N PHE A 86 -3.29 2.36 -9.58
CA PHE A 86 -1.86 2.40 -9.36
C PHE A 86 -1.56 2.73 -7.90
N GLN A 87 -0.65 1.97 -7.29
CA GLN A 87 -0.04 2.29 -6.01
C GLN A 87 1.46 2.16 -6.14
N ALA A 88 2.19 3.02 -5.45
CA ALA A 88 3.65 2.94 -5.39
C ALA A 88 4.12 3.23 -3.97
N THR A 89 5.14 2.51 -3.54
CA THR A 89 5.83 2.72 -2.28
C THR A 89 7.32 2.78 -2.54
N ALA A 90 8.02 3.64 -1.83
CA ALA A 90 9.47 3.63 -1.77
C ALA A 90 9.92 3.93 -0.35
N ARG A 91 11.00 3.29 0.10
CA ARG A 91 11.56 3.45 1.43
C ARG A 91 13.07 3.41 1.34
N VAL A 92 13.73 4.31 2.08
CA VAL A 92 15.16 4.34 2.24
C VAL A 92 15.45 4.16 3.72
N GLU A 93 16.37 3.26 4.02
CA GLU A 93 16.92 3.02 5.35
C GLU A 93 18.41 3.37 5.31
N TYR A 94 18.88 4.08 6.32
CA TYR A 94 20.25 4.50 6.48
C TYR A 94 20.73 4.21 7.90
N SER A 95 21.81 3.47 8.04
CA SER A 95 22.43 3.12 9.32
C SER A 95 23.79 3.80 9.43
N PRO A 96 23.89 5.00 10.06
CA PRO A 96 25.13 5.75 10.08
C PRO A 96 26.25 4.97 10.79
N PRO A 97 27.43 4.80 10.19
CA PRO A 97 28.53 4.05 10.82
C PRO A 97 29.09 4.76 12.06
N VAL A 98 28.86 6.07 12.20
CA VAL A 98 29.30 6.88 13.35
C VAL A 98 28.48 6.58 14.61
N VAL A 99 27.23 6.12 14.46
CA VAL A 99 26.32 5.84 15.58
C VAL A 99 25.84 4.40 15.48
N HIS A 100 26.58 3.49 16.10
CA HIS A 100 26.24 2.07 16.10
C HIS A 100 24.85 1.83 16.70
N GLY A 101 24.07 0.97 16.06
CA GLY A 101 22.69 0.64 16.48
C GLY A 101 21.63 1.63 16.01
N LEU A 102 22.00 2.79 15.44
CA LEU A 102 21.04 3.72 14.86
C LEU A 102 20.69 3.34 13.41
N THR A 103 19.40 3.33 13.11
CA THR A 103 18.86 3.25 11.75
C THR A 103 17.82 4.34 11.57
N LEU A 104 17.94 5.12 10.52
CA LEU A 104 17.00 6.15 10.10
C LEU A 104 16.25 5.65 8.87
N ASP A 105 14.96 5.92 8.78
CA ASP A 105 14.17 5.57 7.62
C ASP A 105 13.28 6.71 7.15
N ALA A 106 13.08 6.76 5.84
CA ALA A 106 12.12 7.63 5.20
C ALA A 106 11.38 6.85 4.12
N GLY A 107 10.06 6.97 4.09
CA GLY A 107 9.18 6.30 3.15
C GLY A 107 8.23 7.25 2.47
N VAL A 108 7.87 6.96 1.23
CA VAL A 108 6.81 7.62 0.49
C VAL A 108 5.83 6.57 -0.01
N LYS A 109 4.54 6.89 0.08
CA LYS A 109 3.45 6.08 -0.45
C LYS A 109 2.56 6.93 -1.33
N TYR A 110 2.36 6.49 -2.57
CA TYR A 110 1.40 7.04 -3.51
C TYR A 110 0.24 6.06 -3.69
N THR A 111 -0.98 6.57 -3.57
CA THR A 111 -2.20 5.85 -3.90
C THR A 111 -2.96 6.63 -4.96
N GLY A 112 -3.23 5.99 -6.10
CA GLY A 112 -4.00 6.57 -7.20
C GLY A 112 -5.46 6.83 -6.82
N ASN A 113 -6.19 7.52 -7.71
CA ASN A 113 -7.60 7.79 -7.49
C ASN A 113 -8.44 6.50 -7.42
N MET A 114 -9.55 6.56 -6.70
CA MET A 114 -10.45 5.44 -6.49
C MET A 114 -11.88 5.86 -6.84
N ALA A 115 -12.66 4.94 -7.42
CA ALA A 115 -14.07 5.18 -7.60
C ALA A 115 -14.79 5.03 -6.27
N LEU A 116 -15.70 5.95 -5.97
CA LEU A 116 -16.50 5.97 -4.77
C LEU A 116 -17.82 5.21 -4.94
N ASP A 117 -18.30 5.02 -6.16
CA ASP A 117 -19.53 4.31 -6.51
C ASP A 117 -19.32 3.33 -7.69
N ALA A 118 -20.25 2.38 -7.85
CA ALA A 118 -20.20 1.38 -8.92
C ALA A 118 -20.35 1.97 -10.34
N ALA A 119 -21.11 3.07 -10.48
CA ALA A 119 -21.26 3.78 -11.75
C ALA A 119 -20.05 4.70 -12.06
N ASN A 120 -19.11 4.83 -11.12
CA ASN A 120 -17.94 5.72 -11.18
C ASN A 120 -18.29 7.20 -11.40
N GLN A 121 -19.44 7.67 -10.89
CA GLN A 121 -19.82 9.09 -10.92
C GLN A 121 -18.97 9.92 -9.95
N PHE A 122 -18.50 9.32 -8.86
CA PHE A 122 -17.72 10.00 -7.84
C PHE A 122 -16.32 9.39 -7.72
N ILE A 123 -15.30 10.24 -7.71
CA ILE A 123 -13.89 9.82 -7.67
C ILE A 123 -13.20 10.43 -6.45
N VAL A 124 -12.64 9.58 -5.60
CA VAL A 124 -11.73 10.00 -4.54
C VAL A 124 -10.37 10.30 -5.16
N PRO A 125 -9.80 11.50 -4.95
CA PRO A 125 -8.55 11.89 -5.58
C PRO A 125 -7.37 11.05 -5.07
N SER A 126 -6.32 10.98 -5.89
CA SER A 126 -5.05 10.37 -5.48
C SER A 126 -4.40 11.16 -4.35
N TYR A 127 -3.58 10.48 -3.55
CA TYR A 127 -2.83 11.12 -2.48
C TYR A 127 -1.43 10.53 -2.33
N THR A 128 -0.58 11.28 -1.66
CA THR A 128 0.79 10.87 -1.34
C THR A 128 1.06 11.21 0.11
N THR A 129 1.57 10.24 0.86
CA THR A 129 2.03 10.42 2.23
C THR A 129 3.51 10.13 2.31
N VAL A 130 4.18 10.82 3.23
CA VAL A 130 5.59 10.60 3.54
C VAL A 130 5.69 10.28 5.02
N ASP A 131 6.45 9.26 5.35
CA ASP A 131 6.67 8.79 6.70
C ASP A 131 8.17 8.83 6.98
N ILE A 132 8.55 9.12 8.22
CA ILE A 132 9.94 9.06 8.67
C ILE A 132 10.02 8.32 9.99
N GLY A 133 11.14 7.67 10.23
CA GLY A 133 11.37 6.86 11.40
C GLY A 133 12.84 6.79 11.81
N ALA A 134 13.03 6.37 13.06
CA ALA A 134 14.31 6.05 13.62
C ALA A 134 14.16 4.82 14.53
N LYS A 135 15.14 3.92 14.45
CA LYS A 135 15.32 2.77 15.33
C LYS A 135 16.69 2.89 15.98
N TYR A 136 16.77 2.69 17.29
CA TYR A 136 18.03 2.65 18.03
C TYR A 136 18.12 1.39 18.87
N GLU A 137 19.10 0.55 18.57
CA GLU A 137 19.39 -0.72 19.24
C GLU A 137 20.60 -0.54 20.17
N THR A 138 20.42 -0.85 21.46
CA THR A 138 21.46 -0.71 22.49
C THR A 138 21.31 -1.77 23.57
N ALA A 139 22.37 -2.04 24.32
CA ALA A 139 22.29 -2.86 25.52
C ALA A 139 22.24 -1.98 26.77
N ILE A 140 21.28 -2.22 27.67
CA ILE A 140 21.16 -1.54 28.96
C ILE A 140 21.11 -2.62 30.05
N ALA A 141 22.04 -2.55 31.00
CA ALA A 141 22.15 -3.52 32.10
C ALA A 141 22.22 -5.00 31.61
N GLY A 142 22.89 -5.24 30.48
CA GLY A 142 23.03 -6.58 29.89
C GLY A 142 21.77 -7.12 29.20
N LYS A 143 20.77 -6.27 28.95
CA LYS A 143 19.56 -6.58 28.19
C LYS A 143 19.54 -5.80 26.89
N ASP A 144 19.14 -6.44 25.81
CA ASP A 144 18.97 -5.77 24.52
C ASP A 144 17.68 -4.94 24.53
N VAL A 145 17.83 -3.67 24.16
CA VAL A 145 16.76 -2.67 24.14
C VAL A 145 16.69 -2.04 22.77
N THR A 146 15.50 -2.08 22.17
CA THR A 146 15.22 -1.41 20.90
C THR A 146 14.26 -0.26 21.13
N PHE A 147 14.68 0.95 20.84
CA PHE A 147 13.82 2.13 20.77
C PHE A 147 13.39 2.38 19.33
N ARG A 148 12.12 2.73 19.13
CA ARG A 148 11.60 3.13 17.82
C ARG A 148 10.79 4.41 17.98
N ALA A 149 11.01 5.36 17.09
CA ALA A 149 10.23 6.58 16.99
C ALA A 149 9.94 6.90 15.52
N GLY A 150 8.82 7.53 15.23
CA GLY A 150 8.48 7.90 13.87
C GLY A 150 7.29 8.84 13.76
N ILE A 151 7.16 9.41 12.57
CA ILE A 151 6.07 10.30 12.19
C ILE A 151 5.46 9.75 10.90
N ASN A 152 4.21 9.34 10.99
CA ASN A 152 3.42 8.98 9.82
C ASN A 152 2.70 10.22 9.28
N ASN A 153 2.60 10.33 7.96
CA ASN A 153 2.04 11.49 7.28
C ASN A 153 2.73 12.81 7.71
N LEU A 154 4.06 12.85 7.56
CA LEU A 154 4.95 13.93 7.96
C LEU A 154 4.49 15.32 7.50
N PHE A 155 3.85 15.41 6.32
CA PHE A 155 3.36 16.68 5.76
C PHE A 155 1.92 17.03 6.16
N ASP A 156 1.29 16.25 7.05
CA ASP A 156 -0.13 16.38 7.44
C ASP A 156 -1.07 16.49 6.22
N LYS A 157 -0.85 15.64 5.22
CA LYS A 157 -1.71 15.60 4.04
C LYS A 157 -3.12 15.22 4.49
N ARG A 158 -4.08 16.08 4.20
CA ARG A 158 -5.51 15.75 4.29
C ARG A 158 -5.93 15.04 3.02
N TYR A 159 -6.39 13.82 3.15
CA TYR A 159 -6.86 12.99 2.06
C TYR A 159 -8.09 12.20 2.49
N SER A 160 -8.77 11.60 1.52
CA SER A 160 -9.91 10.71 1.77
C SER A 160 -9.61 9.34 1.21
N THR A 161 -10.25 8.34 1.78
CA THR A 161 -10.25 6.93 1.37
C THR A 161 -11.69 6.51 1.08
N THR A 162 -11.88 5.34 0.48
CA THR A 162 -13.20 4.75 0.27
C THR A 162 -13.54 3.79 1.40
N GLY A 163 -14.76 3.86 1.94
CA GLY A 163 -15.30 2.94 2.96
C GLY A 163 -16.51 2.15 2.46
N CYS A 164 -16.87 1.07 3.15
CA CYS A 164 -18.03 0.24 2.81
C CYS A 164 -19.30 1.08 2.62
N GLY A 165 -20.08 0.81 1.56
CA GLY A 165 -21.33 1.54 1.28
C GLY A 165 -21.16 2.83 0.47
N TYR A 166 -20.09 2.98 -0.31
CA TYR A 166 -19.85 4.14 -1.18
C TYR A 166 -19.62 5.47 -0.43
N TYR A 167 -19.08 5.41 0.80
CA TYR A 167 -18.75 6.60 1.59
C TYR A 167 -17.26 6.96 1.50
N ALA A 168 -16.98 8.26 1.54
CA ALA A 168 -15.62 8.78 1.66
C ALA A 168 -15.25 8.87 3.14
N LEU A 169 -14.16 8.22 3.53
CA LEU A 169 -13.62 8.27 4.89
C LEU A 169 -12.44 9.23 4.94
N PRO A 170 -12.26 9.99 6.04
CA PRO A 170 -11.04 10.76 6.22
C PRO A 170 -9.83 9.83 6.36
N GLY A 171 -8.74 10.20 5.70
CA GLY A 171 -7.45 9.55 5.87
C GLY A 171 -6.82 9.83 7.23
N ALA A 172 -5.80 9.06 7.60
CA ALA A 172 -5.07 9.27 8.83
C ALA A 172 -4.34 10.63 8.79
N VAL A 173 -4.54 11.43 9.84
CA VAL A 173 -3.78 12.66 10.07
C VAL A 173 -2.34 12.34 10.50
N ARG A 174 -1.50 13.38 10.60
CA ARG A 174 -0.15 13.21 11.13
C ARG A 174 -0.16 12.52 12.49
N THR A 175 0.57 11.42 12.59
CA THR A 175 0.64 10.61 13.81
C THR A 175 2.09 10.44 14.26
N PHE A 176 2.34 10.68 15.54
CA PHE A 176 3.63 10.43 16.18
C PHE A 176 3.58 9.09 16.91
N ILE A 177 4.60 8.26 16.72
CA ILE A 177 4.69 6.94 17.33
C ILE A 177 6.04 6.82 18.03
N ALA A 178 6.04 6.31 19.25
CA ALA A 178 7.24 5.93 19.99
C ALA A 178 6.98 4.63 20.75
N ASN A 179 7.93 3.70 20.71
CA ASN A 179 7.89 2.47 21.50
C ASN A 179 9.30 2.03 21.91
N ALA A 180 9.36 1.19 22.94
CA ALA A 180 10.57 0.51 23.38
C ALA A 180 10.27 -0.97 23.60
N THR A 181 11.19 -1.84 23.22
CA THR A 181 11.12 -3.28 23.46
C THR A 181 12.39 -3.71 24.20
N VAL A 182 12.21 -4.53 25.23
CA VAL A 182 13.29 -5.10 26.05
C VAL A 182 13.23 -6.62 25.93
N GLU A 183 14.34 -7.24 25.57
CA GLU A 183 14.47 -8.70 25.51
C GLU A 183 15.07 -9.23 26.83
N PHE A 184 14.49 -10.29 27.39
CA PHE A 184 14.79 -10.82 28.72
C PHE A 184 15.50 -12.17 28.68
#